data_AF-A0A9D9MEF3-F1
#
_entry.id   AF-A0A9D9MEF3-F1
#
_cell.length_a   1.000
_cell.length_b   1.000
_cell.length_c   1.000
_cell.angle_alpha   90.00
_cell.angle_beta   90.00
_cell.angle_gamma   90.00
#
_symmetry.space_group_name_H-M   'P 1'
#
loop_
_entity.id
_entity.type
_entity.pdbx_description
1 polymer ?
#
loop_
_entity_poly.entity_id
_entity_poly.type
_entity_poly.pdbx_seq_one_letter_code
_entity_poly.pdbx_strand_id
1 'polypeptide(L)'
;DWIYITAVNQNDEYTAQLLGFTMMPAFGLQDHGIIRFEIPIMDDRWDSLDQIVVRIEGADGKEIKLELLEKMNNISRDTYKRKMPLVITKTILRVIGKKVGSVAGSKAIGNATDNNALGILSGLVFDAINAATENADTRSCFFLPAFSSTAEVELDPGVYDISIEYYNEGVCKLIDNRKNVSVEKGKLNLLESFRFQVER
;
A
#
# COMPACT_ATOMS: atom_id res chain seq x y z
N ASP A 1 5.91 8.77 -36.97
CA ASP A 1 5.69 7.89 -35.81
C ASP A 1 5.68 8.74 -34.55
N TRP A 2 4.57 8.68 -33.80
CA TRP A 2 4.40 9.42 -32.55
C TRP A 2 3.85 8.42 -31.55
N ILE A 3 4.61 8.14 -30.49
CA ILE A 3 4.14 7.34 -29.37
C ILE A 3 4.15 8.23 -28.15
N TYR A 4 3.02 8.28 -27.46
CA TYR A 4 2.89 9.03 -26.22
C TYR A 4 2.74 8.05 -25.07
N ILE A 5 3.54 8.24 -24.03
CA ILE A 5 3.35 7.59 -22.74
C ILE A 5 2.46 8.51 -21.92
N THR A 6 1.33 8.00 -21.46
CA THR A 6 0.39 8.69 -20.59
C THR A 6 0.31 7.98 -19.24
N ALA A 7 0.49 8.74 -18.17
CA ALA A 7 0.23 8.27 -16.83
C ALA A 7 -1.25 8.51 -16.52
N VAL A 8 -1.97 7.46 -16.13
CA VAL A 8 -3.38 7.57 -15.76
C VAL A 8 -3.52 7.14 -14.31
N ASN A 9 -4.16 7.98 -13.51
CA ASN A 9 -4.44 7.68 -12.12
C ASN A 9 -5.78 8.29 -11.72
N GLN A 10 -6.32 7.90 -10.56
CA GLN A 10 -7.54 8.51 -10.01
C GLN A 10 -7.35 9.99 -9.64
N ASN A 11 -6.10 10.45 -9.54
CA ASN A 11 -5.75 11.84 -9.25
C ASN A 11 -4.65 12.35 -10.20
N ASP A 12 -5.05 13.18 -11.17
CA ASP A 12 -4.14 13.76 -12.18
C ASP A 12 -3.14 14.76 -11.58
N GLU A 13 -3.55 15.47 -10.52
CA GLU A 13 -2.70 16.45 -9.83
C GLU A 13 -1.55 15.76 -9.09
N TYR A 14 -1.83 14.64 -8.42
CA TYR A 14 -0.82 13.80 -7.78
C TYR A 14 0.19 13.26 -8.80
N THR A 15 -0.31 12.84 -9.97
CA THR A 15 0.50 12.28 -11.05
C THR A 15 1.44 13.33 -11.64
N ALA A 16 0.93 14.54 -11.88
CA ALA A 16 1.72 15.67 -12.36
C ALA A 16 2.80 16.10 -11.36
N GLN A 17 2.48 16.15 -10.06
CA GLN A 17 3.46 16.49 -9.01
C GLN A 17 4.55 15.43 -8.87
N LEU A 18 4.21 14.15 -9.00
CA LEU A 18 5.16 13.06 -8.79
C LEU A 18 6.08 12.83 -10.00
N LEU A 19 5.53 12.89 -11.22
CA LEU A 19 6.27 12.58 -12.44
C LEU A 19 6.84 13.82 -13.12
N GLY A 20 6.29 15.00 -12.87
CA GLY A 20 6.58 16.22 -13.62
C GLY A 20 6.01 16.21 -15.05
N PHE A 21 5.31 15.14 -15.44
CA PHE A 21 4.63 15.00 -16.72
C PHE A 21 3.39 14.12 -16.56
N THR A 22 2.33 14.45 -17.31
CA THR A 22 1.19 13.55 -17.51
C THR A 22 1.33 12.78 -18.83
N MET A 23 2.03 13.38 -19.81
CA MET A 23 2.30 12.79 -21.11
C MET A 23 3.75 13.07 -21.55
N MET A 24 4.46 12.07 -22.04
CA MET A 24 5.82 12.22 -22.61
C MET A 24 5.95 11.43 -23.91
N PRO A 25 6.62 11.95 -24.96
CA PRO A 25 6.93 11.17 -26.15
C PRO A 25 7.86 9.99 -25.82
N ALA A 26 7.50 8.79 -26.27
CA ALA A 26 8.39 7.63 -26.22
C ALA A 26 9.36 7.67 -27.40
N PHE A 27 10.65 7.74 -27.12
CA PHE A 27 11.69 7.78 -28.15
C PHE A 27 12.14 6.36 -28.54
N GLY A 28 12.41 6.14 -29.83
CA GLY A 28 13.04 4.90 -30.32
C GLY A 28 12.10 3.80 -30.82
N LEU A 29 10.78 4.03 -30.82
CA LEU A 29 9.80 3.10 -31.37
C LEU A 29 9.18 3.69 -32.65
N GLN A 30 9.38 3.00 -33.78
CA GLN A 30 8.74 3.34 -35.06
C GLN A 30 7.34 2.72 -35.11
N ASP A 31 6.38 3.39 -34.48
CA ASP A 31 4.95 3.04 -34.48
C ASP A 31 4.07 4.25 -34.08
N HIS A 32 2.76 4.12 -34.21
CA HIS A 32 1.77 5.07 -33.72
C HIS A 32 1.01 4.46 -32.55
N GLY A 33 0.84 5.20 -31.45
CA GLY A 33 0.03 4.69 -30.34
C GLY A 33 0.15 5.46 -29.03
N ILE A 34 -0.70 5.07 -28.08
CA ILE A 34 -0.71 5.60 -26.72
C ILE A 34 -0.37 4.46 -25.78
N ILE A 35 0.65 4.68 -24.95
CA ILE A 35 1.07 3.79 -23.89
C ILE A 35 0.49 4.31 -22.58
N ARG A 36 -0.50 3.62 -22.01
CA ARG A 36 -1.04 3.94 -20.68
C ARG A 36 -0.29 3.17 -19.59
N PHE A 37 -0.03 3.82 -18.46
CA PHE A 37 0.41 3.14 -17.24
C PHE A 37 -0.19 3.78 -15.99
N GLU A 38 -0.28 2.99 -14.93
CA GLU A 38 -0.81 3.42 -13.64
C GLU A 38 0.27 3.24 -12.55
N ILE A 39 0.26 4.12 -11.56
CA ILE A 39 1.21 4.11 -10.44
C ILE A 39 0.45 3.87 -9.13
N PRO A 40 1.03 3.15 -8.16
CA PRO A 40 0.39 2.97 -6.88
C PRO A 40 0.22 4.32 -6.17
N ILE A 41 -0.77 4.39 -5.28
CA ILE A 41 -0.96 5.51 -4.36
C ILE A 41 -0.87 4.96 -2.94
N MET A 42 -0.17 5.68 -2.07
CA MET A 42 -0.26 5.45 -0.63
C MET A 42 -1.27 6.42 -0.02
N ASP A 43 -2.30 5.86 0.60
CA ASP A 43 -3.28 6.62 1.36
C ASP A 43 -3.09 6.39 2.86
N ASP A 44 -3.13 7.47 3.63
CA ASP A 44 -3.04 7.38 5.09
C ASP A 44 -4.42 7.13 5.65
N ARG A 45 -4.60 5.98 6.28
CA ARG A 45 -5.82 5.73 7.04
C ARG A 45 -5.69 6.33 8.43
N TRP A 46 -6.61 7.23 8.74
CA TRP A 46 -6.75 7.75 10.09
C TRP A 46 -7.34 6.68 10.99
N ASP A 47 -6.67 6.46 12.11
CA ASP A 47 -7.24 5.75 13.24
C ASP A 47 -7.48 6.77 14.35
N SER A 48 -8.72 6.82 14.83
CA SER A 48 -9.23 7.80 15.80
C SER A 48 -8.99 7.37 17.25
N LEU A 49 -7.95 6.58 17.48
CA LEU A 49 -7.65 6.04 18.80
C LEU A 49 -6.85 7.07 19.59
N ASP A 50 -7.36 7.44 20.76
CA ASP A 50 -6.75 8.47 21.60
C ASP A 50 -5.86 7.88 22.68
N GLN A 51 -6.26 6.72 23.22
CA GLN A 51 -5.59 6.14 24.38
C GLN A 51 -5.78 4.63 24.44
N ILE A 52 -4.72 3.91 24.85
CA ILE A 52 -4.80 2.50 25.21
C ILE A 52 -4.45 2.38 26.71
N VAL A 53 -5.27 1.64 27.46
CA VAL A 53 -5.09 1.44 28.90
C VAL A 53 -5.02 -0.04 29.20
N VAL A 54 -4.07 -0.43 30.03
CA VAL A 54 -4.01 -1.76 30.62
C VAL A 54 -4.53 -1.67 32.06
N ARG A 55 -5.47 -2.55 32.41
CA ARG A 55 -5.89 -2.77 33.80
C ARG A 55 -5.53 -4.18 34.23
N ILE A 56 -5.06 -4.31 35.46
CA ILE A 56 -4.63 -5.59 36.02
C ILE A 56 -5.41 -5.82 37.32
N GLU A 57 -6.27 -6.82 37.32
CA GLU A 57 -7.01 -7.23 38.52
C GLU A 57 -6.06 -7.96 39.49
N GLY A 58 -6.10 -7.58 40.77
CA GLY A 58 -5.26 -8.16 41.83
C GLY A 58 -3.98 -7.39 42.17
N ALA A 59 -3.57 -6.42 41.34
CA ALA A 59 -2.41 -5.53 41.59
C ALA A 59 -2.86 -4.08 41.88
N ASP A 60 -3.62 -3.89 42.98
CA ASP A 60 -4.21 -2.61 43.43
C ASP A 60 -5.08 -1.87 42.39
N GLY A 61 -5.52 -2.55 41.33
CA GLY A 61 -6.32 -1.93 40.26
C GLY A 61 -5.56 -0.86 39.48
N LYS A 62 -4.23 -0.97 39.37
CA LYS A 62 -3.41 -0.02 38.61
C LYS A 62 -3.88 0.05 37.16
N GLU A 63 -4.23 1.27 36.75
CA GLU A 63 -4.43 1.63 35.34
C GLU A 63 -3.11 2.13 34.76
N ILE A 64 -2.68 1.53 33.66
CA ILE A 64 -1.41 1.84 33.03
C ILE A 64 -1.70 2.28 31.61
N LYS A 65 -1.37 3.54 31.31
CA LYS A 65 -1.52 4.08 29.96
C LYS A 65 -0.36 3.60 29.12
N LEU A 66 -0.65 3.07 27.94
CA LEU A 66 0.40 2.73 26.98
C LEU A 66 0.95 3.99 26.36
N GLU A 67 2.27 4.03 26.22
CA GLU A 67 2.98 5.10 25.54
C GLU A 67 3.13 4.76 24.07
N LEU A 68 3.00 5.79 23.22
CA LEU A 68 3.22 5.64 21.79
C LEU A 68 4.69 5.28 21.55
N LEU A 69 4.92 4.05 21.10
CA LEU A 69 6.25 3.59 20.72
C LEU A 69 6.61 4.15 19.34
N GLU A 70 5.72 3.97 18.37
CA GLU A 70 6.03 4.35 17.00
C GLU A 70 4.79 4.64 16.15
N LYS A 71 4.90 5.63 15.25
CA LYS A 71 3.90 5.93 14.20
C LYS A 71 4.29 5.22 12.91
N MET A 72 3.76 4.02 12.70
CA MET A 72 4.08 3.18 11.55
C MET A 72 3.64 3.81 10.21
N ASN A 73 2.60 4.65 10.22
CA ASN A 73 2.20 5.44 9.05
C ASN A 73 3.35 6.31 8.53
N ASN A 74 4.15 6.91 9.42
CA ASN A 74 5.28 7.76 9.03
C ASN A 74 6.38 6.93 8.36
N ILE A 75 6.75 5.79 8.94
CA ILE A 75 7.76 4.89 8.36
C ILE A 75 7.30 4.38 6.99
N SER A 76 6.03 3.98 6.90
CA SER A 76 5.44 3.49 5.66
C SER A 76 5.48 4.58 4.59
N ARG A 77 5.15 5.82 4.95
CA ARG A 77 5.20 6.99 4.07
C ARG A 77 6.60 7.30 3.57
N ASP A 78 7.58 7.26 4.45
CA ASP A 78 8.98 7.51 4.09
C ASP A 78 9.56 6.39 3.23
N THR A 79 9.20 5.13 3.54
CA THR A 79 9.58 3.97 2.75
C THR A 79 8.95 4.01 1.36
N TYR A 80 7.68 4.37 1.28
CA TYR A 80 6.95 4.55 0.02
C TYR A 80 7.63 5.62 -0.84
N LYS A 81 7.86 6.83 -0.29
CA LYS A 81 8.55 7.92 -0.99
C LYS A 81 9.93 7.49 -1.50
N ARG A 82 10.70 6.74 -0.71
CA ARG A 82 12.03 6.26 -1.09
C ARG A 82 11.98 5.23 -2.23
N LYS A 83 10.99 4.34 -2.23
CA LYS A 83 10.86 3.28 -3.25
C LYS A 83 10.16 3.74 -4.52
N MET A 84 9.39 4.83 -4.46
CA MET A 84 8.54 5.29 -5.56
C MET A 84 9.29 5.50 -6.89
N PRO A 85 10.49 6.12 -6.93
CA PRO A 85 11.22 6.28 -8.19
C PRO A 85 11.52 4.95 -8.87
N LEU A 86 11.93 3.94 -8.09
CA LEU A 86 12.22 2.60 -8.60
C LEU A 86 10.95 1.88 -9.07
N VAL A 87 9.83 2.08 -8.39
CA VAL A 87 8.52 1.55 -8.82
C VAL A 87 8.13 2.17 -10.17
N ILE A 88 8.21 3.50 -10.29
CA ILE A 88 7.90 4.22 -11.54
C ILE A 88 8.79 3.71 -12.68
N THR A 89 10.11 3.62 -12.48
CA THR A 89 11.02 3.12 -13.52
C THR A 89 10.66 1.72 -13.98
N LYS A 90 10.38 0.80 -13.04
CA LYS A 90 9.96 -0.57 -13.37
C LYS A 90 8.65 -0.59 -14.15
N THR A 91 7.69 0.26 -13.78
CA THR A 91 6.42 0.38 -14.50
C THR A 91 6.64 0.90 -15.92
N ILE A 92 7.39 1.99 -16.10
CA ILE A 92 7.68 2.53 -17.44
C ILE A 92 8.36 1.46 -18.31
N LEU A 93 9.40 0.78 -17.81
CA LEU A 93 10.10 -0.27 -18.55
C LEU A 93 9.18 -1.45 -18.91
N ARG A 94 8.28 -1.85 -18.00
CA ARG A 94 7.29 -2.91 -18.26
C ARG A 94 6.38 -2.54 -19.42
N VAL A 95 5.85 -1.32 -19.42
CA VAL A 95 4.89 -0.92 -20.45
C VAL A 95 5.58 -0.67 -21.80
N ILE A 96 6.80 -0.13 -21.81
CA ILE A 96 7.64 -0.10 -23.02
C ILE A 96 7.85 -1.53 -23.55
N GLY A 97 8.16 -2.50 -22.69
CA GLY A 97 8.31 -3.90 -23.07
C GLY A 97 7.06 -4.50 -23.73
N LYS A 98 5.87 -4.25 -23.16
CA LYS A 98 4.58 -4.65 -23.76
C LYS A 98 4.38 -4.00 -25.14
N LYS A 99 4.72 -2.72 -25.29
CA LYS A 99 4.59 -2.02 -26.57
C LYS A 99 5.53 -2.59 -27.63
N VAL A 100 6.78 -2.90 -27.29
CA VAL A 100 7.72 -3.54 -28.24
C VAL A 100 7.13 -4.85 -28.79
N GLY A 101 6.50 -5.67 -27.94
CA GLY A 101 5.77 -6.87 -28.37
C GLY A 101 4.60 -6.58 -29.32
N SER A 102 3.79 -5.57 -28.99
CA SER A 102 2.67 -5.09 -29.84
C SER A 102 3.15 -4.64 -31.23
N VAL A 103 4.24 -3.87 -31.29
CA VAL A 103 4.84 -3.39 -32.55
C VAL A 103 5.34 -4.56 -33.39
N ALA A 104 6.04 -5.52 -32.79
CA ALA A 104 6.54 -6.69 -33.49
C ALA A 104 5.40 -7.54 -34.07
N GLY A 105 4.33 -7.76 -33.31
CA GLY A 105 3.15 -8.48 -33.78
C GLY A 105 2.43 -7.75 -34.92
N SER A 106 2.24 -6.44 -34.80
CA SER A 106 1.57 -5.62 -35.82
C SER A 106 2.33 -5.57 -37.14
N LYS A 107 3.67 -5.47 -37.08
CA LYS A 107 4.54 -5.57 -38.26
C LYS A 107 4.49 -6.94 -38.91
N ALA A 108 4.44 -8.02 -38.12
CA ALA A 108 4.29 -9.37 -38.66
C ALA A 108 2.95 -9.56 -39.40
N ILE A 109 1.85 -9.01 -38.87
CA ILE A 109 0.53 -9.05 -39.52
C ILE A 109 0.52 -8.23 -40.81
N GLY A 110 1.08 -7.01 -40.80
CA GLY A 110 1.18 -6.17 -41.98
C GLY A 110 1.96 -6.85 -43.11
N ASN A 111 3.10 -7.47 -42.79
CA ASN A 111 3.92 -8.22 -43.76
C ASN A 111 3.23 -9.50 -44.25
N ALA A 112 2.51 -10.23 -43.40
CA ALA A 112 1.83 -11.46 -43.78
C ALA A 112 0.58 -11.22 -44.66
N THR A 113 -0.02 -10.05 -44.55
CA THR A 113 -1.24 -9.68 -45.29
C THR A 113 -0.98 -8.74 -46.47
N ASP A 114 0.28 -8.33 -46.66
CA ASP A 114 0.73 -7.33 -47.64
C ASP A 114 -0.12 -6.03 -47.61
N ASN A 115 -0.64 -5.71 -46.41
CA ASN A 115 -1.60 -4.64 -46.20
C ASN A 115 -1.23 -3.84 -44.95
N ASN A 116 -0.55 -2.70 -45.19
CA ASN A 116 -0.13 -1.79 -44.13
C ASN A 116 -1.30 -1.22 -43.31
N ALA A 117 -2.50 -1.09 -43.90
CA ALA A 117 -3.67 -0.60 -43.16
C ALA A 117 -4.15 -1.64 -42.12
N LEU A 118 -4.08 -2.93 -42.46
CA LEU A 118 -4.38 -4.02 -41.50
C LEU A 118 -3.32 -4.09 -40.39
N GLY A 119 -2.05 -3.86 -40.71
CA GLY A 119 -0.98 -3.74 -39.73
C GLY A 119 -1.22 -2.61 -38.71
N ILE A 120 -1.55 -1.41 -39.20
CA ILE A 120 -1.85 -0.25 -38.35
C ILE A 120 -3.10 -0.50 -37.48
N LEU A 121 -4.18 -1.04 -38.08
CA LEU A 121 -5.41 -1.34 -37.33
C LEU A 121 -5.15 -2.39 -36.25
N SER A 122 -4.36 -3.43 -36.54
CA SER A 122 -4.00 -4.44 -35.55
C SER A 122 -3.21 -3.86 -34.38
N GLY A 123 -2.30 -2.90 -34.63
CA GLY A 123 -1.55 -2.20 -33.58
C GLY A 123 -2.44 -1.38 -32.66
N LEU A 124 -3.45 -0.68 -33.22
CA LEU A 124 -4.43 0.05 -32.41
C LEU A 124 -5.27 -0.89 -31.54
N VAL A 125 -5.66 -2.06 -32.07
CA VAL A 125 -6.39 -3.07 -31.30
C VAL A 125 -5.53 -3.65 -30.17
N PHE A 126 -4.27 -4.00 -30.44
CA PHE A 126 -3.35 -4.48 -29.42
C PHE A 126 -3.08 -3.43 -28.34
N ASP A 127 -2.94 -2.16 -28.71
CA ASP A 127 -2.78 -1.07 -27.75
C ASP A 127 -4.02 -0.89 -26.87
N ALA A 128 -5.22 -0.99 -27.45
CA ALA A 128 -6.47 -0.94 -26.68
C ALA A 128 -6.59 -2.10 -25.68
N ILE A 129 -6.21 -3.32 -26.10
CA ILE A 129 -6.17 -4.50 -25.23
C ILE A 129 -5.12 -4.30 -24.14
N ASN A 130 -3.91 -3.86 -24.48
CA ASN A 130 -2.85 -3.60 -23.52
C ASN A 130 -3.28 -2.56 -22.49
N ALA A 131 -3.90 -1.46 -22.92
CA ALA A 131 -4.43 -0.42 -22.04
C ALA A 131 -5.55 -0.94 -21.13
N ALA A 132 -6.41 -1.85 -21.62
CA ALA A 132 -7.44 -2.49 -20.80
C ALA A 132 -6.88 -3.49 -19.78
N THR A 133 -5.74 -4.11 -20.07
CA THR A 133 -5.06 -5.04 -19.16
C THR A 133 -4.06 -4.37 -18.21
N GLU A 134 -3.70 -3.10 -18.48
CA GLU A 134 -2.81 -2.33 -17.62
C GLU A 134 -3.60 -1.75 -16.46
N ASN A 135 -3.70 -2.53 -15.39
CA ASN A 135 -4.10 -2.03 -14.08
C ASN A 135 -2.85 -1.90 -13.22
N ALA A 136 -2.77 -0.85 -12.40
CA ALA A 136 -1.82 -0.82 -11.29
C ALA A 136 -2.01 -2.06 -10.41
N ASP A 137 -0.98 -2.42 -9.65
CA ASP A 137 -1.15 -3.41 -8.59
C ASP A 137 -2.16 -2.86 -7.56
N THR A 138 -3.42 -3.26 -7.69
CA THR A 138 -4.52 -2.87 -6.79
C THR A 138 -4.53 -3.68 -5.50
N ARG A 139 -3.49 -4.49 -5.26
CA ARG A 139 -3.32 -5.20 -3.99
C ARG A 139 -3.03 -4.20 -2.87
N SER A 140 -4.09 -3.67 -2.29
CA SER A 140 -4.03 -3.01 -0.98
C SER A 140 -3.57 -4.04 0.03
N CYS A 141 -2.38 -3.84 0.59
CA CYS A 141 -1.88 -4.72 1.63
C CYS A 141 -1.89 -3.99 2.97
N PHE A 142 -2.75 -4.46 3.86
CA PHE A 142 -2.76 -4.06 5.27
C PHE A 142 -1.66 -4.81 6.01
N PHE A 143 -0.41 -4.38 5.84
CA PHE A 143 0.68 -5.10 6.47
C PHE A 143 0.90 -4.70 7.94
N LEU A 144 0.52 -3.49 8.36
CA LEU A 144 0.86 -2.96 9.69
C LEU A 144 -0.20 -2.01 10.26
N PRO A 145 -0.36 -1.96 11.61
CA PRO A 145 -1.22 -0.98 12.28
C PRO A 145 -0.67 0.43 12.11
N ALA A 146 -1.53 1.46 12.20
CA ALA A 146 -1.13 2.86 12.01
C ALA A 146 -0.12 3.37 13.06
N PHE A 147 -0.23 2.85 14.29
CA PHE A 147 0.65 3.12 15.41
C PHE A 147 0.88 1.84 16.22
N SER A 148 1.97 1.84 16.99
CA SER A 148 2.26 0.85 18.02
C SER A 148 2.50 1.54 19.35
N SER A 149 2.06 0.93 20.43
CA SER A 149 2.19 1.46 21.78
C SER A 149 2.63 0.35 22.73
N THR A 150 3.36 0.72 23.77
CA THR A 150 3.90 -0.24 24.75
C THR A 150 3.91 0.36 26.15
N ALA A 151 3.95 -0.51 27.15
CA ALA A 151 4.16 -0.14 28.54
C ALA A 151 4.86 -1.31 29.25
N GLU A 152 5.76 -0.98 30.17
CA GLU A 152 6.37 -1.95 31.07
C GLU A 152 5.66 -1.93 32.41
N VAL A 153 5.37 -3.11 32.95
CA VAL A 153 4.68 -3.25 34.23
C VAL A 153 5.47 -4.20 35.12
N GLU A 154 5.89 -3.70 36.28
CA GLU A 154 6.48 -4.52 37.32
C GLU A 154 5.37 -5.25 38.08
N LEU A 155 5.37 -6.59 37.98
CA LEU A 155 4.47 -7.49 38.69
C LEU A 155 5.27 -8.58 39.39
N ASP A 156 4.81 -8.95 40.58
CA ASP A 156 5.31 -10.15 41.24
C ASP A 156 4.91 -11.42 40.45
N PRO A 157 5.65 -12.54 40.59
CA PRO A 157 5.26 -13.79 39.97
C PRO A 157 3.89 -14.25 40.48
N GLY A 158 2.97 -14.56 39.57
CA GLY A 158 1.59 -14.81 39.93
C GLY A 158 0.69 -15.08 38.71
N VAL A 159 -0.61 -15.11 38.96
CA VAL A 159 -1.64 -15.25 37.93
C VAL A 159 -2.57 -14.05 38.02
N TYR A 160 -2.79 -13.38 36.89
CA TYR A 160 -3.53 -12.12 36.81
C TYR A 160 -4.60 -12.17 35.73
N ASP A 161 -5.67 -11.41 35.94
CA ASP A 161 -6.62 -11.06 34.88
C ASP A 161 -6.28 -9.66 34.38
N ILE A 162 -6.00 -9.54 33.09
CA ILE A 162 -5.49 -8.32 32.44
C ILE A 162 -6.50 -7.88 31.38
N SER A 163 -6.95 -6.63 31.42
CA SER A 163 -7.74 -6.02 30.35
C SER A 163 -6.92 -4.99 29.59
N ILE A 164 -7.03 -5.00 28.25
CA ILE A 164 -6.43 -4.02 27.35
C ILE A 164 -7.57 -3.26 26.68
N GLU A 165 -7.69 -1.98 27.01
CA GLU A 165 -8.84 -1.14 26.68
C GLU A 165 -8.44 -0.06 25.69
N TYR A 166 -9.16 0.00 24.58
CA TYR A 166 -8.91 0.92 23.48
C TYR A 166 -9.95 2.03 23.49
N TYR A 167 -9.51 3.27 23.69
CA TYR A 167 -10.36 4.45 23.81
C TYR A 167 -10.27 5.38 22.61
N ASN A 168 -11.40 6.01 22.30
CA ASN A 168 -11.54 7.07 21.31
C ASN A 168 -12.61 8.05 21.82
N GLU A 169 -12.27 9.32 21.88
CA GLU A 169 -13.05 10.43 22.41
C GLU A 169 -13.54 10.15 23.84
N GLY A 170 -12.70 9.49 24.64
CA GLY A 170 -13.03 9.05 26.00
C GLY A 170 -13.98 7.85 26.08
N VAL A 171 -14.44 7.31 24.94
CA VAL A 171 -15.31 6.12 24.89
C VAL A 171 -14.47 4.88 24.63
N CYS A 172 -14.61 3.87 25.50
CA CYS A 172 -14.00 2.56 25.27
C CYS A 172 -14.66 1.87 24.08
N LYS A 173 -13.89 1.65 23.01
CA LYS A 173 -14.36 1.03 21.76
C LYS A 173 -14.14 -0.48 21.72
N LEU A 174 -13.10 -0.97 22.37
CA LEU A 174 -12.74 -2.38 22.41
C LEU A 174 -12.08 -2.69 23.74
N ILE A 175 -12.40 -3.86 24.29
CA ILE A 175 -11.74 -4.43 25.46
C ILE A 175 -11.26 -5.82 25.06
N ASP A 176 -9.95 -6.06 25.17
CA ASP A 176 -9.34 -7.38 25.07
C ASP A 176 -9.05 -7.90 26.48
N ASN A 177 -9.87 -8.85 26.93
CA ASN A 177 -9.77 -9.44 28.27
C ASN A 177 -8.95 -10.73 28.23
N ARG A 178 -7.85 -10.75 28.97
CA ARG A 178 -6.92 -11.87 29.10
C ARG A 178 -7.02 -12.42 30.51
N LYS A 179 -7.61 -13.60 30.64
CA LYS A 179 -7.77 -14.27 31.94
C LYS A 179 -6.63 -15.23 32.23
N ASN A 180 -6.31 -15.38 33.52
CA ASN A 180 -5.31 -16.31 34.03
C ASN A 180 -3.93 -16.16 33.36
N VAL A 181 -3.49 -14.92 33.12
CA VAL A 181 -2.16 -14.63 32.59
C VAL A 181 -1.12 -14.94 33.66
N SER A 182 -0.27 -15.94 33.41
CA SER A 182 0.81 -16.31 34.33
C SER A 182 2.05 -15.44 34.09
N VAL A 183 2.53 -14.80 35.15
CA VAL A 183 3.76 -14.03 35.19
C VAL A 183 4.80 -14.83 35.95
N GLU A 184 5.91 -15.13 35.29
CA GLU A 184 6.98 -15.97 35.86
C GLU A 184 8.31 -15.22 35.96
N LYS A 185 9.02 -15.40 37.09
CA LYS A 185 10.34 -14.79 37.28
C LYS A 185 11.37 -15.37 36.32
N GLY A 186 12.17 -14.51 35.71
CA GLY A 186 13.27 -14.94 34.83
C GLY A 186 12.84 -15.46 33.46
N LYS A 187 11.57 -15.29 33.10
CA LYS A 187 11.03 -15.56 31.76
C LYS A 187 10.62 -14.27 31.06
N LEU A 188 10.51 -14.33 29.72
CA LEU A 188 9.91 -13.26 28.94
C LEU A 188 8.40 -13.29 29.13
N ASN A 189 7.88 -12.33 29.89
CA ASN A 189 6.44 -12.12 30.07
C ASN A 189 6.01 -11.01 29.10
N LEU A 190 5.59 -11.38 27.90
CA LEU A 190 5.12 -10.46 26.86
C LEU A 190 3.64 -10.73 26.59
N LEU A 191 2.84 -9.65 26.58
CA LEU A 191 1.43 -9.70 26.22
C LEU A 191 1.17 -8.79 25.02
N GLU A 192 0.57 -9.33 23.98
CA GLU A 192 0.27 -8.62 22.74
C GLU A 192 -1.24 -8.53 22.53
N SER A 193 -1.70 -7.38 22.02
CA SER A 193 -3.08 -7.18 21.58
C SER A 193 -3.12 -6.30 20.34
N PHE A 194 -4.09 -6.56 19.48
CA PHE A 194 -4.27 -5.88 18.21
C PHE A 194 -5.73 -5.45 18.05
N ARG A 195 -5.93 -4.25 17.51
CA ARG A 195 -7.22 -3.77 17.05
C ARG A 195 -7.19 -3.64 15.54
N PHE A 196 -8.04 -4.39 14.85
CA PHE A 196 -8.29 -4.15 13.44
C PHE A 196 -9.33 -3.05 13.29
N GLN A 197 -9.05 -2.09 12.41
CA GLN A 197 -10.05 -1.12 11.99
C GLN A 197 -11.00 -1.81 11.02
N VAL A 198 -12.23 -2.11 11.48
CA VAL A 198 -13.29 -2.61 10.61
C VAL A 198 -13.76 -1.43 9.74
N GLU A 199 -13.66 -1.57 8.43
CA GLU A 199 -14.08 -0.56 7.45
C GLU A 199 -15.56 -0.18 7.64
N ARG A 200 -15.85 1.11 7.45
CA ARG A 200 -17.15 1.60 7.00
C ARG A 200 -17.10 1.78 5.50
#